data_AF-D2QCQ0-F1
#
_entry.id   AF-D2QCQ0-F1
#
_cell.length_a   1.000
_cell.length_b   1.000
_cell.length_c   1.000
_cell.angle_alpha   90.00
_cell.angle_beta   90.00
_cell.angle_gamma   90.00
#
_symmetry.space_group_name_H-M   'P 1'
#
loop_
_entity.id
_entity.type
_entity.pdbx_description
1 polymer ?
#
loop_
_entity_poly.entity_id
_entity_poly.type
_entity_poly.pdbx_seq_one_letter_code
_entity_poly.pdbx_strand_id
1 'polypeptide(L)'
;MAKLAKPPGQRLVKRMSTRTKGLIVAPLGLLLFSVGLCVLSGAVEAKHGGAPFRQWFLWGAYSLVLINGGLLLFGQAIRYRAQLDYRRFVRRELKKRDRDWARFRPKRKASPGKGEAP
;
A
#
# COMPACT_ATOMS: atom_id res chain seq x y z
N MET A 1 -0.84 -36.80 9.09
CA MET A 1 -0.72 -35.83 7.98
C MET A 1 0.05 -34.62 8.50
N ALA A 2 1.35 -34.54 8.17
CA ALA A 2 2.27 -33.55 8.72
C ALA A 2 1.75 -32.10 8.53
N LYS A 3 1.76 -31.31 9.60
CA LYS A 3 1.55 -29.86 9.51
C LYS A 3 2.73 -29.28 8.74
N LEU A 4 2.50 -28.80 7.52
CA LEU A 4 3.51 -28.11 6.74
C LEU A 4 3.97 -26.87 7.52
N ALA A 5 5.25 -26.87 7.90
CA ALA A 5 5.88 -25.81 8.66
C ALA A 5 5.75 -24.48 7.88
N LYS A 6 5.26 -23.44 8.57
CA LYS A 6 5.17 -22.10 7.97
C LYS A 6 6.59 -21.66 7.54
N PRO A 7 6.80 -21.25 6.28
CA PRO A 7 8.12 -20.90 5.80
C PRO A 7 8.72 -19.73 6.62
N PRO A 8 10.01 -19.81 6.98
CA PRO A 8 10.66 -18.99 8.01
C PRO A 8 10.70 -17.48 7.68
N GLY A 9 10.45 -17.07 6.44
CA GLY A 9 10.42 -15.66 6.02
C GLY A 9 9.15 -14.89 6.38
N GLN A 10 8.08 -15.57 6.83
CA GLN A 10 6.77 -14.92 7.02
C GLN A 10 6.69 -14.00 8.25
N ARG A 11 7.63 -14.14 9.20
CA ARG A 11 7.65 -13.39 10.46
C ARG A 11 8.34 -12.03 10.35
N LEU A 12 9.23 -11.83 9.37
CA LEU A 12 10.04 -10.61 9.25
C LEU A 12 9.30 -9.42 8.60
N VAL A 13 8.30 -9.67 7.73
CA VAL A 13 7.52 -8.61 7.03
C VAL A 13 6.47 -7.96 7.95
N LYS A 14 6.45 -8.34 9.23
CA LYS A 14 5.53 -7.80 10.24
C LYS A 14 6.16 -6.58 10.93
N ARG A 15 6.46 -5.52 10.17
CA ARG A 15 6.88 -4.22 10.74
C ARG A 15 5.98 -3.11 10.18
N MET A 16 5.19 -2.52 11.08
CA MET A 16 4.26 -1.39 10.93
C MET A 16 3.02 -1.60 10.04
N SER A 17 1.87 -1.13 10.53
CA SER A 17 0.61 -1.04 9.76
C SER A 17 0.82 -0.11 8.57
N THR A 18 1.07 -0.68 7.38
CA THR A 18 1.10 0.04 6.10
C THR A 18 -0.14 0.91 5.89
N ARG A 19 -1.23 0.57 6.58
CA ARG A 19 -2.52 1.25 6.58
C ARG A 19 -2.44 2.63 7.24
N THR A 20 -1.77 2.74 8.37
CA THR A 20 -1.60 4.02 9.09
C THR A 20 -0.64 4.93 8.33
N LYS A 21 0.43 4.37 7.76
CA LYS A 21 1.38 5.13 6.92
C LYS A 21 0.70 5.74 5.70
N GLY A 22 -0.13 4.98 4.98
CA GLY A 22 -0.89 5.50 3.84
C GLY A 22 -1.94 6.55 4.22
N LEU A 23 -2.59 6.42 5.39
CA LEU A 23 -3.60 7.39 5.85
C LEU A 23 -3.01 8.74 6.24
N ILE A 24 -1.75 8.80 6.67
CA ILE A 24 -1.08 10.06 7.01
C ILE A 24 -0.41 10.67 5.77
N VAL A 25 0.22 9.85 4.93
CA VAL A 25 0.93 10.33 3.73
C VAL A 25 -0.04 10.86 2.66
N ALA A 26 -1.25 10.32 2.56
CA ALA A 26 -2.25 10.80 1.60
C ALA A 26 -2.65 12.29 1.83
N PRO A 27 -3.18 12.68 3.01
CA PRO A 27 -3.54 14.07 3.26
C PRO A 27 -2.30 14.97 3.27
N LEU A 28 -1.15 14.49 3.74
CA LEU A 28 0.10 15.27 3.71
C LEU A 28 0.55 15.58 2.28
N GLY A 29 0.50 14.60 1.37
CA GLY A 29 0.83 14.80 -0.04
C GLY A 29 -0.15 15.75 -0.73
N LEU A 30 -1.44 15.65 -0.41
CA LEU A 30 -2.47 16.56 -0.93
C LEU A 30 -2.27 17.99 -0.44
N LEU A 31 -1.99 18.17 0.85
CA LEU A 31 -1.69 19.47 1.44
C LEU A 31 -0.45 20.10 0.81
N LEU A 32 0.61 19.31 0.61
CA LEU A 32 1.84 19.80 -0.04
C LEU A 32 1.57 20.24 -1.49
N PHE A 33 0.74 19.48 -2.22
CA PHE A 33 0.28 19.86 -3.55
C PHE A 33 -0.53 21.17 -3.54
N SER A 34 -1.47 21.33 -2.59
CA SER A 34 -2.25 22.56 -2.42
C SER A 34 -1.36 23.76 -2.07
N VAL A 35 -0.38 23.59 -1.19
CA VAL A 35 0.60 24.64 -0.87
C VAL A 35 1.39 25.02 -2.12
N GLY A 36 1.82 24.05 -2.92
CA GLY A 36 2.47 24.30 -4.21
C GLY A 36 1.60 25.14 -5.15
N LEU A 37 0.29 24.88 -5.25
CA LEU A 37 -0.63 25.70 -6.04
C LEU A 37 -0.73 27.14 -5.52
N CYS A 38 -0.79 27.35 -4.20
CA CYS A 38 -0.80 28.70 -3.62
C CYS A 38 0.48 29.47 -3.95
N VAL A 39 1.65 28.81 -3.88
CA VAL A 39 2.92 29.44 -4.24
C VAL A 39 2.99 29.76 -5.74
N LEU A 40 2.42 28.88 -6.58
CA LEU A 40 2.32 29.13 -8.02
C LEU A 40 1.46 30.38 -8.30
N SER A 41 0.33 30.55 -7.62
CA SER A 41 -0.50 31.75 -7.74
C SER A 41 0.28 33.02 -7.37
N GLY A 42 1.02 33.00 -6.25
CA GLY A 42 1.86 34.14 -5.87
C GLY A 42 2.99 34.43 -6.88
N ALA A 43 3.56 33.41 -7.51
CA ALA A 43 4.55 33.59 -8.57
C ALA A 43 3.94 34.23 -9.83
N VAL A 44 2.71 33.86 -10.17
CA VAL A 44 1.97 34.46 -11.29
C VAL A 44 1.64 35.92 -11.01
N GLU A 45 1.17 36.25 -9.80
CA GLU A 45 0.93 37.64 -9.41
C GLU A 45 2.22 38.48 -9.44
N ALA A 46 3.35 37.95 -8.96
CA ALA A 46 4.64 38.62 -9.04
C ALA A 46 5.08 38.86 -10.50
N LYS A 47 4.80 37.91 -11.40
CA LYS A 47 5.03 38.09 -12.84
C LYS A 47 4.18 39.22 -13.42
N HIS A 48 2.91 39.31 -13.03
CA HIS A 48 2.00 40.37 -13.49
C HIS A 48 2.33 41.74 -12.89
N GLY A 49 2.80 41.78 -11.64
CA GLY A 49 3.21 43.01 -10.94
C GLY A 49 4.55 43.59 -11.38
N GLY A 50 5.17 43.06 -12.45
CA GLY A 50 6.44 43.58 -12.98
C GLY A 50 7.69 43.19 -12.19
N ALA A 51 7.62 42.16 -11.33
CA ALA A 51 8.78 41.69 -10.59
C ALA A 51 9.90 41.19 -11.53
N PRO A 52 11.17 41.30 -11.13
CA PRO A 52 12.29 40.85 -11.94
C PRO A 52 12.18 39.37 -12.30
N PHE A 53 12.58 39.01 -13.54
CA PHE A 53 12.42 37.67 -14.10
C PHE A 53 12.85 36.54 -13.15
N ARG A 54 14.02 36.71 -12.53
CA ARG A 54 14.61 35.73 -11.61
C ARG A 54 13.71 35.44 -10.42
N GLN A 55 13.01 36.44 -9.90
CA GLN A 55 12.17 36.31 -8.71
C GLN A 55 10.98 35.40 -8.99
N TRP A 56 10.10 35.79 -9.92
CA TRP A 56 8.89 35.02 -10.20
C TRP A 56 9.21 33.64 -10.81
N PHE A 57 10.30 33.52 -11.57
CA PHE A 57 10.72 32.25 -12.15
C PHE A 57 11.18 31.26 -11.06
N LEU A 58 11.98 31.70 -10.08
CA LEU A 58 12.43 30.85 -8.97
C LEU A 58 11.26 30.41 -8.08
N TRP A 59 10.32 31.33 -7.79
CA TRP A 59 9.09 30.99 -7.07
C TRP A 59 8.21 30.01 -7.85
N GLY A 60 8.11 30.19 -9.16
CA GLY A 60 7.44 29.25 -10.07
C GLY A 60 8.09 27.87 -10.07
N ALA A 61 9.41 27.79 -10.21
CA ALA A 61 10.16 26.54 -10.15
C ALA A 61 10.00 25.84 -8.80
N TYR A 62 10.05 26.59 -7.70
CA TYR A 62 9.83 26.08 -6.35
C TYR A 62 8.41 25.49 -6.19
N SER A 63 7.39 26.19 -6.71
CA SER A 63 6.01 25.68 -6.71
C SER A 63 5.88 24.38 -7.50
N LEU A 64 6.60 24.25 -8.62
CA LEU A 64 6.59 23.04 -9.44
C LEU A 64 7.19 21.84 -8.69
N VAL A 65 8.26 22.06 -7.91
CA VAL A 65 8.84 21.03 -7.05
C VAL A 65 7.86 20.60 -5.96
N LEU A 66 7.16 21.55 -5.32
CA LEU A 66 6.14 21.24 -4.31
C LEU A 66 4.96 20.45 -4.88
N ILE A 67 4.47 20.85 -6.05
CA ILE A 67 3.37 20.19 -6.75
C ILE A 67 3.77 18.74 -7.11
N ASN A 68 4.92 18.57 -7.76
CA ASN A 68 5.38 17.24 -8.18
C ASN A 68 5.71 16.36 -6.96
N GLY A 69 6.36 16.93 -5.94
CA GLY A 69 6.67 16.23 -4.69
C GLY A 69 5.40 15.79 -3.95
N GLY A 70 4.40 16.67 -3.85
CA GLY A 70 3.10 16.37 -3.26
C GLY A 70 2.37 15.24 -4.01
N LEU A 71 2.39 15.29 -5.34
CA LEU A 71 1.77 14.27 -6.20
C LEU A 71 2.45 12.91 -6.06
N LEU A 72 3.79 12.87 -5.99
CA LEU A 72 4.56 11.64 -5.78
C LEU A 72 4.27 11.03 -4.40
N LEU A 73 4.24 11.85 -3.35
CA LEU A 73 3.87 11.39 -2.00
C LEU A 73 2.43 10.85 -1.96
N PHE A 74 1.50 11.56 -2.60
CA PHE A 74 0.11 11.11 -2.72
C PHE A 74 0.01 9.78 -3.48
N GLY A 75 0.74 9.62 -4.59
CA GLY A 75 0.81 8.38 -5.35
C GLY A 75 1.34 7.20 -4.53
N GLN A 76 2.36 7.42 -3.69
CA GLN A 76 2.84 6.40 -2.75
C GLN A 76 1.76 6.00 -1.73
N ALA A 77 0.96 6.95 -1.25
CA ALA A 77 -0.15 6.65 -0.34
C ALA A 77 -1.23 5.78 -0.99
N ILE A 78 -1.56 6.04 -2.27
CA ILE A 78 -2.47 5.20 -3.05
C ILE A 78 -1.90 3.79 -3.21
N ARG A 79 -0.61 3.66 -3.56
CA ARG A 79 0.06 2.36 -3.68
C ARG A 79 -0.04 1.56 -2.38
N TYR A 80 0.16 2.20 -1.23
CA TYR A 80 0.01 1.54 0.07
C TYR A 80 -1.43 1.06 0.32
N ARG A 81 -2.46 1.85 -0.04
CA ARG A 81 -3.86 1.42 0.02
C ARG A 81 -4.13 0.22 -0.91
N ALA A 82 -3.71 0.30 -2.17
CA ALA A 82 -3.91 -0.76 -3.15
C ALA A 82 -3.24 -2.09 -2.73
N GLN A 83 -2.00 -2.03 -2.22
CA GLN A 83 -1.30 -3.21 -1.71
C GLN A 83 -2.02 -3.85 -0.52
N LEU A 84 -2.61 -3.05 0.37
CA LEU A 84 -3.39 -3.56 1.49
C LEU A 84 -4.67 -4.25 1.04
N ASP A 85 -5.36 -3.68 0.05
CA ASP A 85 -6.59 -4.25 -0.50
C ASP A 85 -6.31 -5.57 -1.22
N TYR A 86 -5.25 -5.60 -2.03
CA TYR A 86 -4.78 -6.82 -2.68
C TYR A 86 -4.40 -7.90 -1.65
N ARG A 87 -3.65 -7.56 -0.60
CA ARG A 87 -3.31 -8.51 0.48
C ARG A 87 -4.55 -9.05 1.20
N ARG A 88 -5.58 -8.22 1.41
CA ARG A 88 -6.86 -8.65 2.00
C ARG A 88 -7.61 -9.61 1.09
N PHE A 89 -7.65 -9.32 -0.21
CA PHE A 89 -8.27 -10.17 -1.23
C PHE A 89 -7.56 -11.53 -1.32
N VAL A 90 -6.25 -11.55 -1.53
CA VAL A 90 -5.44 -12.79 -1.62
C VAL A 90 -5.59 -13.65 -0.36
N ARG A 91 -5.61 -13.05 0.84
CA ARG A 91 -5.81 -13.81 2.08
C ARG A 91 -7.19 -14.50 2.15
N ARG A 92 -8.24 -13.87 1.62
CA ARG A 92 -9.58 -14.45 1.56
C ARG A 92 -9.63 -15.61 0.56
N GLU A 93 -9.02 -15.42 -0.61
CA GLU A 93 -8.98 -16.45 -1.64
C GLU A 93 -8.14 -17.67 -1.23
N LEU A 94 -6.98 -17.46 -0.60
CA LEU A 94 -6.21 -18.57 -0.03
C LEU A 94 -7.01 -19.35 1.02
N LYS A 95 -7.74 -18.66 1.92
CA LYS A 95 -8.61 -19.33 2.91
C LYS A 95 -9.76 -20.13 2.27
N LYS A 96 -10.32 -19.67 1.16
CA LYS A 96 -11.34 -20.42 0.41
C LYS A 96 -10.71 -21.68 -0.18
N ARG A 97 -9.59 -21.55 -0.90
CA ARG A 97 -8.86 -22.69 -1.48
C ARG A 97 -8.47 -23.72 -0.43
N ASP A 98 -7.99 -23.29 0.75
CA ASP A 98 -7.68 -24.20 1.86
C ASP A 98 -8.93 -24.95 2.36
N ARG A 99 -10.08 -24.27 2.44
CA ARG A 99 -11.36 -24.88 2.86
C ARG A 99 -11.89 -25.86 1.82
N ASP A 100 -11.80 -25.50 0.54
CA ASP A 100 -12.22 -26.36 -0.57
C ASP A 100 -11.32 -27.59 -0.65
N TRP A 101 -10.00 -27.40 -0.56
CA TRP A 101 -9.05 -28.51 -0.46
C TRP A 101 -9.33 -29.43 0.74
N ALA A 102 -9.69 -28.86 1.89
CA ALA A 102 -10.09 -29.66 3.06
C ALA A 102 -11.39 -30.46 2.83
N ARG A 103 -12.33 -29.95 2.03
CA ARG A 103 -13.55 -30.68 1.62
C ARG A 103 -13.25 -31.79 0.63
N PHE A 104 -12.35 -31.55 -0.34
CA PHE A 104 -11.98 -32.54 -1.36
C PHE A 104 -10.94 -33.55 -0.89
N ARG A 105 -10.29 -33.35 0.26
CA ARG A 105 -9.36 -34.33 0.83
C ARG A 105 -10.16 -35.59 1.21
N PRO A 106 -9.94 -36.74 0.53
CA PRO A 106 -10.58 -37.98 0.93
C PRO A 106 -10.17 -38.26 2.38
N LYS A 107 -11.14 -38.59 3.24
CA LYS A 107 -10.87 -39.17 4.56
C LYS A 107 -10.00 -40.41 4.28
N ARG A 108 -8.69 -40.27 4.46
CA ARG A 108 -7.74 -41.37 4.28
C ARG A 108 -8.24 -42.45 5.22
N LYS A 109 -8.78 -43.53 4.64
CA LYS A 109 -9.50 -44.60 5.32
C LYS A 109 -8.72 -44.94 6.60
N ALA A 110 -9.37 -44.79 7.75
CA ALA A 110 -8.87 -45.43 8.96
C ALA A 110 -8.69 -46.89 8.59
N SER A 111 -7.45 -47.37 8.66
CA SER A 111 -7.13 -48.76 8.34
C SER A 111 -8.01 -49.64 9.23
N PRO A 112 -8.78 -50.61 8.70
CA PRO A 112 -9.47 -51.55 9.55
C PRO A 112 -8.38 -52.36 10.23
N GLY A 113 -8.13 -52.07 11.51
CA GLY A 113 -7.27 -52.89 12.34
C GLY A 113 -7.86 -54.29 12.35
N LYS A 114 -7.18 -55.16 11.59
CA LYS A 114 -7.26 -56.61 11.53
C LYS A 114 -7.88 -57.22 12.79
N GLY A 115 -8.95 -57.99 12.58
CA GLY A 115 -9.34 -59.02 13.53
C GLY A 115 -8.35 -60.19 13.56
N GLU A 116 -8.77 -61.22 14.32
CA GLU A 116 -8.14 -62.52 14.57
C GLU A 116 -7.22 -62.59 15.81
N ALA A 117 -7.87 -62.77 16.97
CA ALA A 117 -7.96 -64.00 17.81
C ALA A 117 -6.86 -65.09 17.68
N PRO A 118 -6.74 -66.05 18.61
CA PRO A 118 -7.53 -66.31 19.83
C PRO A 118 -6.78 -66.17 21.17
#